data_AF-A0A9P8N7J6-F1
#
_entry.id   AF-A0A9P8N7J6-F1
#
_cell.length_a   1.000
_cell.length_b   1.000
_cell.length_c   1.000
_cell.angle_alpha   90.00
_cell.angle_beta   90.00
_cell.angle_gamma   90.00
#
_symmetry.space_group_name_H-M   'P 1'
#
loop_
_entity.id
_entity.type
_entity.pdbx_description
1 polymer ?
#
loop_
_entity_poly.entity_id
_entity_poly.type
_entity_poly.pdbx_seq_one_letter_code
_entity_poly.pdbx_strand_id
1 'polypeptide(L)'
;MATTLAILPGSPRPARLQLRGHVLKGKKRCGKKCISKNELCCGNGKKKCGKKCISKNELCCGNGKKKCGKKCISKHEVCCDHGKKLCNNECISHGELCCEHGGKKCGKECIPHDEVCCGSSGFHCSVENPFCTDSPRGCSKCSKGTSCCADGSTCEGDTPQCTVDSEGQTMCCANGQVGCRGKCIPKGSTCCANGSVCGGYTPQCTIDVSVFVDTSGGAVSQTVCCAFGQKALGGKCYAGNAKLMPCYQNPVCDWGAGYYCAWNQGNADSKCCKLNEYYKGTQCVPKPY
;
A
#
# COMPACT_ATOMS: atom_id res chain seq x y z
N MET A 1 42.30 -95.13 48.73
CA MET A 1 40.89 -95.07 49.11
C MET A 1 40.24 -93.91 48.36
N ALA A 2 39.07 -94.17 47.80
CA ALA A 2 38.35 -93.28 46.89
C ALA A 2 37.78 -92.03 47.59
N THR A 3 37.12 -91.19 46.78
CA THR A 3 36.03 -90.22 47.09
C THR A 3 36.51 -88.75 47.11
N THR A 4 35.92 -87.74 46.45
CA THR A 4 34.91 -87.58 45.38
C THR A 4 34.92 -86.10 44.93
N LEU A 5 34.58 -85.86 43.67
CA LEU A 5 34.23 -84.59 43.02
C LEU A 5 33.22 -83.70 43.80
N ALA A 6 33.31 -82.37 43.66
CA ALA A 6 32.25 -81.56 43.03
C ALA A 6 32.65 -80.09 42.86
N ILE A 7 32.27 -79.55 41.70
CA ILE A 7 32.53 -78.22 41.14
C ILE A 7 31.32 -77.31 41.39
N LEU A 8 31.54 -76.02 41.66
CA LEU A 8 30.68 -74.96 41.13
C LEU A 8 31.50 -73.77 40.59
N PRO A 9 31.07 -73.13 39.49
CA PRO A 9 31.89 -72.25 38.66
C PRO A 9 31.56 -70.76 38.86
N GLY A 10 32.51 -69.87 38.53
CA GLY A 10 32.17 -68.44 38.37
C GLY A 10 33.35 -67.48 38.46
N SER A 11 34.35 -67.62 37.58
CA SER A 11 35.44 -66.65 37.46
C SER A 11 34.93 -65.24 37.20
N PRO A 12 35.47 -64.20 37.86
CA PRO A 12 35.17 -62.81 37.55
C PRO A 12 35.74 -62.44 36.17
N ARG A 13 34.89 -61.82 35.34
CA ARG A 13 35.30 -61.26 34.04
C ARG A 13 36.33 -60.13 34.24
N PRO A 14 37.30 -60.00 33.32
CA PRO A 14 38.35 -59.00 33.42
C PRO A 14 37.78 -57.58 33.29
N ALA A 15 38.36 -56.67 34.07
CA ALA A 15 38.08 -55.26 34.09
C ALA A 15 38.05 -54.68 32.66
N ARG A 16 36.95 -53.99 32.34
CA ARG A 16 36.75 -53.24 31.12
C ARG A 16 37.81 -52.13 31.06
N LEU A 17 38.81 -52.32 30.21
CA LEU A 17 39.85 -51.36 29.89
C LEU A 17 39.17 -50.04 29.47
N GLN A 18 39.20 -49.04 30.35
CA GLN A 18 38.87 -47.67 30.00
C GLN A 18 39.94 -47.19 29.01
N LEU A 19 39.59 -47.11 27.73
CA LEU A 19 40.34 -46.32 26.75
C LEU A 19 40.31 -44.85 27.20
N ARG A 20 41.26 -44.47 28.05
CA ARG A 20 41.69 -43.10 28.27
C ARG A 20 42.14 -42.56 26.92
N GLY A 21 41.29 -41.76 26.28
CA GLY A 21 41.65 -41.04 25.07
C GLY A 21 42.86 -40.14 25.36
N HIS A 22 43.98 -40.43 24.71
CA HIS A 22 45.13 -39.53 24.66
C HIS A 22 44.63 -38.15 24.17
N VAL A 23 44.55 -37.18 25.07
CA VAL A 23 44.40 -35.78 24.70
C VAL A 23 45.75 -35.35 24.13
N LEU A 24 45.87 -35.44 22.81
CA LEU A 24 46.98 -34.86 22.06
C LEU A 24 47.11 -33.39 22.48
N LYS A 25 48.20 -33.04 23.19
CA LYS A 25 48.50 -31.66 23.60
C LYS A 25 48.33 -30.73 22.39
N GLY A 26 47.42 -29.77 22.48
CA GLY A 26 47.16 -28.79 21.42
C GLY A 26 45.95 -29.07 20.51
N LYS A 27 45.19 -30.17 20.71
CA LYS A 27 43.93 -30.43 20.00
C LYS A 27 42.72 -30.47 20.93
N LYS A 28 41.55 -30.05 20.45
CA LYS A 28 40.25 -30.12 21.13
C LYS A 28 39.23 -30.88 20.29
N ARG A 29 38.24 -31.51 20.93
CA ARG A 29 37.14 -32.19 20.21
C ARG A 29 36.12 -31.17 19.67
N CYS A 30 35.72 -31.36 18.43
CA CYS A 30 34.64 -30.64 17.76
C CYS A 30 33.71 -31.64 17.06
N GLY A 31 32.60 -32.00 17.70
CA GLY A 31 31.76 -33.11 17.27
C GLY A 31 32.56 -34.43 17.22
N LYS A 32 32.58 -35.07 16.04
CA LYS A 32 33.34 -36.32 15.80
C LYS A 32 34.80 -36.09 15.38
N LYS A 33 35.26 -34.84 15.23
CA LYS A 33 36.62 -34.50 14.76
C LYS A 33 37.48 -33.90 15.87
N CYS A 34 38.80 -34.08 15.79
CA CYS A 34 39.77 -33.38 16.65
C CYS A 34 40.37 -32.22 15.85
N ILE A 35 40.19 -30.99 16.33
CA ILE A 35 40.70 -29.76 15.71
C ILE A 35 41.78 -29.11 16.59
N SER A 36 42.57 -28.18 16.05
CA SER A 36 43.55 -27.44 16.85
C SER A 36 42.88 -26.63 17.96
N LYS A 37 43.55 -26.44 19.10
CA LYS A 37 43.01 -25.69 20.26
C LYS A 37 42.52 -24.28 19.87
N ASN A 38 43.24 -23.65 18.96
CA ASN A 38 42.97 -22.29 18.45
C ASN A 38 41.98 -22.26 17.28
N GLU A 39 41.59 -23.42 16.74
CA GLU A 39 40.63 -23.47 15.64
C GLU A 39 39.19 -23.34 16.14
N LEU A 40 38.36 -22.57 15.43
CA LEU A 40 36.96 -22.38 15.79
C LEU A 40 36.15 -23.67 15.54
N CYS A 41 35.48 -24.15 16.58
CA CYS A 41 34.53 -25.26 16.47
C CYS A 41 33.10 -24.74 16.29
N CYS A 42 32.44 -25.12 15.18
CA CYS A 42 31.03 -24.85 14.96
C CYS A 42 30.21 -26.12 15.20
N GLY A 43 29.23 -26.05 16.10
CA GLY A 43 28.35 -27.18 16.43
C GLY A 43 27.45 -27.63 15.26
N ASN A 44 26.67 -28.68 15.50
CA ASN A 44 25.74 -29.22 14.48
C ASN A 44 24.80 -28.13 13.95
N GLY A 45 24.61 -28.10 12.63
CA GLY A 45 23.78 -27.11 11.94
C GLY A 45 24.46 -25.77 11.62
N LYS A 46 25.70 -25.55 12.07
CA LYS A 46 26.49 -24.35 11.79
C LYS A 46 27.72 -24.66 10.92
N LYS A 47 28.20 -23.67 10.18
CA LYS A 47 29.44 -23.72 9.39
C LYS A 47 30.38 -22.57 9.79
N LYS A 48 31.67 -22.76 9.54
CA LYS A 48 32.71 -21.75 9.81
C LYS A 48 32.66 -20.67 8.73
N CYS A 49 32.62 -19.41 9.16
CA CYS A 49 32.71 -18.23 8.32
C CYS A 49 33.70 -17.25 8.94
N GLY A 50 34.95 -17.25 8.43
CA GLY A 50 36.05 -16.53 9.06
C GLY A 50 36.27 -16.96 10.52
N LYS A 51 36.15 -16.01 11.45
CA LYS A 51 36.27 -16.22 12.91
C LYS A 51 34.92 -16.46 13.62
N LYS A 52 33.82 -16.66 12.88
CA LYS A 52 32.47 -16.87 13.43
C LYS A 52 31.83 -18.17 12.92
N CYS A 53 30.84 -18.67 13.66
CA CYS A 53 29.98 -19.78 13.24
C CYS A 53 28.62 -19.24 12.80
N ILE A 54 28.24 -19.52 11.57
CA ILE A 54 26.94 -19.11 10.99
C ILE A 54 26.08 -20.34 10.72
N SER A 55 24.78 -20.17 10.51
CA SER A 55 23.91 -21.29 10.14
C SER A 55 24.34 -21.91 8.81
N LYS A 56 24.17 -23.23 8.61
CA LYS A 56 24.55 -23.91 7.36
C LYS A 56 23.96 -23.22 6.11
N ASN A 57 22.72 -22.76 6.23
CA ASN A 57 21.95 -22.11 5.16
C ASN A 57 22.25 -20.61 5.03
N GLU A 58 23.05 -20.04 5.92
CA GLU A 58 23.39 -18.63 5.89
C GLU A 58 24.58 -18.38 4.95
N LEU A 59 24.52 -17.29 4.17
CA LEU A 59 25.60 -16.90 3.26
C LEU A 59 26.82 -16.40 4.04
N CYS A 60 28.00 -16.96 3.75
CA CYS A 60 29.27 -16.49 4.31
C CYS A 60 29.95 -15.52 3.35
N CYS A 61 30.12 -14.27 3.75
CA CYS A 61 30.91 -13.29 3.01
C CYS A 61 32.33 -13.22 3.59
N GLY A 62 33.34 -13.40 2.74
CA GLY A 62 34.75 -13.34 3.13
C GLY A 62 35.20 -11.96 3.60
N ASN A 63 36.47 -11.83 3.97
CA ASN A 63 37.05 -10.56 4.40
C ASN A 63 36.85 -9.46 3.35
N GLY A 64 36.45 -8.27 3.79
CA GLY A 64 36.21 -7.11 2.92
C GLY A 64 34.83 -7.08 2.24
N LYS A 65 33.98 -8.09 2.45
CA LYS A 65 32.62 -8.15 1.89
C LYS A 65 31.55 -8.16 2.99
N LYS A 66 30.38 -7.57 2.71
CA LYS A 66 29.18 -7.63 3.56
C LYS A 66 28.06 -8.36 2.85
N LYS A 67 27.12 -8.89 3.65
CA LYS A 67 25.94 -9.59 3.13
C LYS A 67 24.91 -8.57 2.66
N CYS A 68 24.43 -8.72 1.43
CA CYS A 68 23.33 -7.96 0.86
C CYS A 68 22.29 -8.93 0.27
N GLY A 69 21.19 -9.15 0.99
CA GLY A 69 20.22 -10.18 0.65
C GLY A 69 20.87 -11.58 0.53
N LYS A 70 20.84 -12.13 -0.69
CA LYS A 70 21.45 -13.44 -1.05
C LYS A 70 22.83 -13.32 -1.70
N LYS A 71 23.45 -12.12 -1.72
CA LYS A 71 24.77 -11.88 -2.34
C LYS A 71 25.76 -11.30 -1.32
N CYS A 72 27.05 -11.38 -1.64
CA CYS A 72 28.12 -10.72 -0.91
C CYS A 72 28.65 -9.56 -1.76
N ILE A 73 28.54 -8.35 -1.23
CA ILE A 73 28.99 -7.11 -1.88
C ILE A 73 30.21 -6.55 -1.15
N SER A 74 30.96 -5.67 -1.78
CA SER A 74 32.10 -5.02 -1.11
C SER A 74 31.64 -4.22 0.12
N LYS A 75 32.49 -4.07 1.15
CA LYS A 75 32.12 -3.32 2.37
C LYS A 75 31.66 -1.88 2.05
N HIS A 76 32.24 -1.31 1.00
CA HIS A 76 32.00 0.05 0.51
C HIS A 76 30.83 0.15 -0.50
N GLU A 77 30.33 -0.97 -1.03
CA GLU A 77 29.17 -0.96 -1.93
C GLU A 77 27.87 -0.76 -1.14
N VAL A 78 26.91 -0.02 -1.69
CA VAL A 78 25.61 0.22 -1.07
C VAL A 78 24.74 -1.03 -1.20
N CYS A 79 24.04 -1.41 -0.11
CA CYS A 79 23.08 -2.51 -0.12
C CYS A 79 21.67 -1.94 0.05
N CYS A 80 20.78 -2.27 -0.88
CA CYS A 80 19.38 -1.88 -0.80
C CYS A 80 18.53 -2.96 -0.13
N ASP A 81 17.57 -2.51 0.67
CA ASP A 81 16.59 -3.38 1.32
C ASP A 81 15.64 -4.04 0.31
N HIS A 82 14.87 -5.01 0.79
CA HIS A 82 13.91 -5.73 -0.04
C HIS A 82 12.89 -4.76 -0.67
N GLY A 83 12.70 -4.84 -1.99
CA GLY A 83 11.80 -3.96 -2.75
C GLY A 83 12.45 -2.66 -3.26
N LYS A 84 13.75 -2.43 -2.99
CA LYS A 84 14.53 -1.32 -3.54
C LYS A 84 15.62 -1.84 -4.47
N LYS A 85 15.93 -1.06 -5.51
CA LYS A 85 17.05 -1.29 -6.44
C LYS A 85 18.09 -0.19 -6.28
N LEU A 86 19.36 -0.54 -6.53
CA LEU A 86 20.45 0.42 -6.51
C LEU A 86 20.45 1.22 -7.82
N CYS A 87 20.50 2.54 -7.72
CA CYS A 87 20.58 3.49 -8.82
C CYS A 87 21.56 4.61 -8.43
N ASN A 88 22.66 4.79 -9.16
CA ASN A 88 23.67 5.84 -8.89
C ASN A 88 24.11 5.95 -7.40
N ASN A 89 24.41 4.82 -6.76
CA ASN A 89 24.73 4.71 -5.33
C ASN A 89 23.58 5.02 -4.35
N GLU A 90 22.36 5.24 -4.81
CA GLU A 90 21.16 5.40 -3.98
C GLU A 90 20.17 4.23 -4.15
N CYS A 91 19.37 3.98 -3.11
CA CYS A 91 18.38 2.92 -3.12
C CYS A 91 16.99 3.47 -3.42
N ILE A 92 16.52 3.27 -4.65
CA ILE A 92 15.19 3.68 -5.11
C ILE A 92 14.21 2.50 -5.08
N SER A 93 12.91 2.77 -5.06
CA SER A 93 11.90 1.71 -5.08
C SER A 93 11.93 0.96 -6.42
N HIS A 94 11.62 -0.35 -6.44
CA HIS A 94 11.65 -1.16 -7.67
C HIS A 94 10.81 -0.55 -8.82
N GLY A 95 9.71 0.13 -8.50
CA GLY A 95 8.83 0.82 -9.47
C GLY A 95 9.29 2.22 -9.88
N GLU A 96 10.36 2.76 -9.29
CA GLU A 96 10.90 4.06 -9.68
C GLU A 96 11.87 3.92 -10.86
N LEU A 97 11.82 4.90 -11.77
CA LEU A 97 12.73 5.00 -12.90
C LEU A 97 14.15 5.34 -12.40
N CYS A 98 15.16 4.61 -12.87
CA CYS A 98 16.57 4.88 -12.62
C CYS A 98 17.20 5.51 -13.86
N CYS A 99 17.75 6.70 -13.73
CA CYS A 99 18.45 7.38 -14.82
C CYS A 99 19.96 7.18 -14.67
N GLU A 100 20.50 6.27 -15.46
CA GLU A 100 21.95 6.04 -15.51
C GLU A 100 22.65 7.25 -16.16
N HIS A 101 23.96 7.42 -15.92
CA HIS A 101 24.78 8.51 -16.48
C HIS A 101 24.40 9.95 -16.09
N GLY A 102 23.71 10.13 -14.95
CA GLY A 102 23.37 11.47 -14.47
C GLY A 102 22.23 12.12 -15.25
N GLY A 103 21.43 11.37 -16.00
CA GLY A 103 20.17 11.90 -16.52
C GLY A 103 19.19 12.25 -15.38
N LYS A 104 18.26 13.16 -15.65
CA LYS A 104 17.14 13.49 -14.75
C LYS A 104 15.85 12.83 -15.23
N LYS A 105 14.95 12.56 -14.29
CA LYS A 105 13.66 11.92 -14.57
C LYS A 105 12.68 12.93 -15.19
N CYS A 106 12.12 12.60 -16.34
CA CYS A 106 11.03 13.32 -16.99
C CYS A 106 9.87 12.36 -17.27
N GLY A 107 8.78 12.45 -16.51
CA GLY A 107 7.67 11.49 -16.61
C GLY A 107 8.13 10.04 -16.38
N LYS A 108 8.05 9.22 -17.44
CA LYS A 108 8.49 7.81 -17.45
C LYS A 108 9.86 7.59 -18.11
N GLU A 109 10.53 8.65 -18.53
CA GLU A 109 11.79 8.60 -19.26
C GLU A 109 12.91 9.36 -18.54
N CYS A 110 14.15 9.07 -18.95
CA CYS A 110 15.36 9.67 -18.43
C CYS A 110 15.96 10.57 -19.50
N ILE A 111 16.13 11.84 -19.16
CA ILE A 111 16.62 12.84 -20.10
C ILE A 111 17.98 13.38 -19.62
N PRO A 112 18.89 13.72 -20.53
CA PRO A 112 20.09 14.49 -20.24
C PRO A 112 19.85 15.71 -19.33
N HIS A 113 20.86 16.08 -18.53
CA HIS A 113 20.75 17.17 -17.55
C HIS A 113 20.49 18.53 -18.21
N ASP A 114 21.04 18.70 -19.39
CA ASP A 114 21.00 19.85 -20.30
C ASP A 114 19.70 19.97 -21.08
N GLU A 115 18.78 19.00 -21.00
CA GLU A 115 17.47 19.08 -21.65
C GLU A 115 16.39 19.52 -20.68
N VAL A 116 15.38 20.25 -21.13
CA VAL A 116 14.25 20.67 -20.29
C VAL A 116 13.18 19.59 -20.33
N CYS A 117 12.62 19.23 -19.16
CA CYS A 117 11.46 18.35 -19.09
C CYS A 117 10.19 19.17 -19.30
N CYS A 118 9.38 18.74 -20.25
CA CYS A 118 8.26 19.47 -20.81
C CYS A 118 6.96 18.80 -20.29
N GLY A 119 6.67 19.05 -19.01
CA GLY A 119 5.51 18.53 -18.28
C GLY A 119 5.62 17.08 -17.74
N SER A 120 4.53 16.56 -17.17
CA SER A 120 4.48 15.23 -16.53
C SER A 120 4.42 14.04 -17.51
N SER A 121 4.20 14.32 -18.79
CA SER A 121 3.96 13.34 -19.85
C SER A 121 5.23 12.69 -20.41
N GLY A 122 6.41 13.21 -20.09
CA GLY A 122 7.70 12.67 -20.53
C GLY A 122 8.28 13.32 -21.78
N PHE A 123 7.65 14.37 -22.31
CA PHE A 123 8.24 15.14 -23.41
C PHE A 123 9.44 15.96 -22.90
N HIS A 124 10.44 16.13 -23.76
CA HIS A 124 11.66 16.85 -23.40
C HIS A 124 12.24 17.58 -24.60
N CYS A 125 13.09 18.56 -24.30
CA CYS A 125 13.40 19.63 -25.24
C CYS A 125 14.85 20.05 -25.02
N SER A 126 15.64 20.12 -26.09
CA SER A 126 17.02 20.59 -25.99
C SER A 126 17.04 22.11 -25.77
N VAL A 127 17.95 22.60 -24.93
CA VAL A 127 18.09 24.05 -24.65
C VAL A 127 18.43 24.85 -25.92
N GLU A 128 19.08 24.21 -26.90
CA GLU A 128 19.40 24.81 -28.20
C GLU A 128 18.25 24.77 -29.22
N ASN A 129 17.23 23.94 -28.99
CA ASN A 129 16.08 23.80 -29.88
C ASN A 129 14.78 23.66 -29.06
N PRO A 130 14.02 24.75 -28.83
CA PRO A 130 12.86 24.76 -27.93
C PRO A 130 11.64 23.99 -28.46
N PHE A 131 11.80 23.29 -29.59
CA PHE A 131 10.80 22.40 -30.16
C PHE A 131 10.92 21.03 -29.49
N CYS A 132 9.95 20.72 -28.63
CA CYS A 132 9.71 19.41 -28.04
C CYS A 132 9.73 18.33 -29.17
N THR A 133 10.76 17.48 -29.23
CA THR A 133 10.79 16.34 -30.16
C THR A 133 9.65 15.39 -29.81
N ASP A 134 8.81 15.04 -30.79
CA ASP A 134 7.58 14.24 -30.65
C ASP A 134 6.38 14.93 -29.95
N SER A 135 6.34 16.26 -29.91
CA SER A 135 5.13 16.95 -29.43
C SER A 135 3.93 16.69 -30.36
N PRO A 136 2.74 16.35 -29.82
CA PRO A 136 1.50 16.53 -30.56
C PRO A 136 1.38 18.00 -31.00
N ARG A 137 0.80 18.21 -32.18
CA ARG A 137 0.72 19.50 -32.88
C ARG A 137 0.33 20.63 -31.90
N GLY A 138 1.24 21.54 -31.58
CA GLY A 138 0.91 22.78 -30.86
C GLY A 138 1.92 23.25 -29.81
N CYS A 139 2.70 22.35 -29.19
CA CYS A 139 3.66 22.77 -28.17
C CYS A 139 4.98 23.25 -28.78
N SER A 140 5.08 24.56 -28.97
CA SER A 140 6.21 25.24 -29.64
C SER A 140 7.25 25.82 -28.69
N LYS A 141 6.97 25.84 -27.38
CA LYS A 141 7.86 26.41 -26.37
C LYS A 141 7.81 25.60 -25.11
N CYS A 142 8.97 25.09 -24.74
CA CYS A 142 9.09 24.27 -23.55
C CYS A 142 10.12 24.96 -22.64
N SER A 143 9.62 25.63 -21.59
CA SER A 143 10.39 26.43 -20.63
C SER A 143 10.27 25.85 -19.23
N LYS A 144 11.16 26.24 -18.32
CA LYS A 144 11.07 25.82 -16.91
C LYS A 144 9.74 26.34 -16.34
N GLY A 145 8.93 25.45 -15.78
CA GLY A 145 7.59 25.80 -15.29
C GLY A 145 6.51 25.82 -16.37
N THR A 146 6.68 25.08 -17.47
CA THR A 146 5.62 24.86 -18.47
C THR A 146 5.29 23.38 -18.64
N SER A 147 4.01 23.07 -18.87
CA SER A 147 3.50 21.72 -19.17
C SER A 147 2.70 21.73 -20.47
N CYS A 148 3.00 20.78 -21.35
CA CYS A 148 2.31 20.60 -22.63
C CYS A 148 1.15 19.63 -22.52
N CYS A 149 -0.02 20.06 -22.99
CA CYS A 149 -1.24 19.27 -22.97
C CYS A 149 -1.45 18.53 -24.29
N ALA A 150 -2.27 17.48 -24.25
CA ALA A 150 -2.54 16.62 -25.42
C ALA A 150 -3.23 17.36 -26.57
N ASP A 151 -3.96 18.44 -26.27
CA ASP A 151 -4.61 19.32 -27.24
C ASP A 151 -3.68 20.41 -27.79
N GLY A 152 -2.40 20.41 -27.41
CA GLY A 152 -1.41 21.40 -27.82
C GLY A 152 -1.41 22.68 -26.97
N SER A 153 -2.29 22.81 -25.98
CA SER A 153 -2.24 23.94 -25.03
C SER A 153 -1.02 23.84 -24.11
N THR A 154 -0.50 25.00 -23.69
CA THR A 154 0.66 25.11 -22.78
C THR A 154 0.21 25.72 -21.45
N CYS A 155 0.50 25.03 -20.37
CA CYS A 155 0.24 25.47 -19.00
C CYS A 155 1.50 26.03 -18.36
N GLU A 156 1.42 27.22 -17.75
CA GLU A 156 2.56 27.86 -17.08
C GLU A 156 2.36 27.95 -15.56
N GLY A 157 3.43 27.81 -14.78
CA GLY A 157 3.42 27.93 -13.31
C GLY A 157 4.60 27.25 -12.62
N ASP A 158 4.58 27.18 -11.28
CA ASP A 158 5.66 26.52 -10.52
C ASP A 158 5.66 24.99 -10.70
N THR A 159 4.45 24.40 -10.82
CA THR A 159 4.25 22.97 -11.08
C THR A 159 2.96 22.74 -11.91
N PRO A 160 2.91 23.27 -13.14
CA PRO A 160 1.69 23.20 -13.94
C PRO A 160 1.43 21.75 -14.36
N GLN A 161 0.17 21.37 -14.41
CA GLN A 161 -0.28 20.12 -15.01
C GLN A 161 -1.51 20.37 -15.87
N CYS A 162 -1.61 19.58 -16.92
CA CYS A 162 -2.81 19.47 -17.73
C CYS A 162 -3.81 18.58 -17.02
N THR A 163 -5.02 19.06 -16.82
CA THR A 163 -6.16 18.26 -16.36
C THR A 163 -7.31 18.48 -17.33
N VAL A 164 -8.27 17.56 -17.33
CA VAL A 164 -9.52 17.72 -18.06
C VAL A 164 -10.59 18.09 -17.05
N ASP A 165 -11.40 19.08 -17.37
CA ASP A 165 -12.52 19.47 -16.53
C ASP A 165 -13.71 18.51 -16.71
N SER A 166 -14.80 18.80 -16.00
CA SER A 166 -16.05 18.04 -16.07
C SER A 166 -16.76 18.09 -17.42
N GLU A 167 -16.37 19.00 -18.32
CA GLU A 167 -16.94 19.20 -19.65
C GLU A 167 -16.00 18.62 -20.74
N GLY A 168 -14.86 18.06 -20.35
CA GLY A 168 -13.87 17.49 -21.25
C GLY A 168 -12.89 18.53 -21.82
N GLN A 169 -12.94 19.78 -21.35
CA GLN A 169 -12.01 20.81 -21.75
C GLN A 169 -10.69 20.67 -20.99
N THR A 170 -9.57 20.70 -21.73
CA THR A 170 -8.25 20.75 -21.11
C THR A 170 -8.09 22.08 -20.37
N MET A 171 -7.57 22.02 -19.16
CA MET A 171 -7.25 23.19 -18.38
C MET A 171 -5.96 23.01 -17.58
N CYS A 172 -5.40 24.16 -17.17
CA CYS A 172 -4.14 24.24 -16.47
C CYS A 172 -4.36 24.40 -14.97
N CYS A 173 -3.87 23.44 -14.19
CA CYS A 173 -3.93 23.48 -12.73
C CYS A 173 -2.57 23.21 -12.10
N ALA A 174 -2.41 23.57 -10.82
CA ALA A 174 -1.21 23.19 -10.07
C ALA A 174 -1.17 21.67 -9.85
N ASN A 175 0.01 21.11 -9.65
CA ASN A 175 0.21 19.67 -9.50
C ASN A 175 -0.69 19.05 -8.41
N GLY A 176 -1.44 18.01 -8.79
CA GLY A 176 -2.39 17.30 -7.94
C GLY A 176 -3.78 17.91 -7.82
N GLN A 177 -4.02 19.12 -8.32
CA GLN A 177 -5.37 19.69 -8.45
C GLN A 177 -6.19 19.00 -9.56
N VAL A 178 -7.50 19.17 -9.52
CA VAL A 178 -8.45 18.60 -10.50
C VAL A 178 -9.23 19.74 -11.15
N GLY A 179 -9.61 19.60 -12.42
CA GLY A 179 -10.48 20.54 -13.11
C GLY A 179 -11.96 20.33 -12.78
N CYS A 180 -12.71 21.39 -12.54
CA CYS A 180 -14.15 21.35 -12.29
C CYS A 180 -14.82 22.62 -12.83
N ARG A 181 -15.58 22.50 -13.92
CA ARG A 181 -16.26 23.61 -14.63
C ARG A 181 -15.37 24.86 -14.78
N GLY A 182 -14.24 24.69 -15.46
CA GLY A 182 -13.27 25.78 -15.68
C GLY A 182 -12.51 26.28 -14.44
N LYS A 183 -12.63 25.63 -13.27
CA LYS A 183 -11.88 25.99 -12.05
C LYS A 183 -11.04 24.83 -11.51
N CYS A 184 -9.87 25.14 -10.99
CA CYS A 184 -9.02 24.17 -10.32
C CYS A 184 -9.48 23.96 -8.87
N ILE A 185 -9.71 22.71 -8.49
CA ILE A 185 -10.12 22.32 -7.14
C ILE A 185 -8.97 21.62 -6.40
N PRO A 186 -8.93 21.67 -5.05
CA PRO A 186 -7.83 21.13 -4.26
C PRO A 186 -7.58 19.64 -4.48
N LYS A 187 -6.33 19.22 -4.28
CA LYS A 187 -5.92 17.81 -4.35
C LYS A 187 -6.77 16.93 -3.44
N GLY A 188 -7.18 15.77 -3.96
CA GLY A 188 -8.04 14.82 -3.23
C GLY A 188 -9.53 15.16 -3.27
N SER A 189 -9.93 16.17 -4.05
CA SER A 189 -11.33 16.50 -4.30
C SER A 189 -11.84 15.83 -5.59
N THR A 190 -13.14 15.57 -5.65
CA THR A 190 -13.84 15.03 -6.82
C THR A 190 -14.86 16.05 -7.33
N CYS A 191 -14.86 16.32 -8.64
CA CYS A 191 -15.88 17.14 -9.29
C CYS A 191 -17.10 16.28 -9.65
N CYS A 192 -18.29 16.73 -9.26
CA CYS A 192 -19.55 16.06 -9.58
C CYS A 192 -20.16 16.59 -10.89
N ALA A 193 -21.06 15.81 -11.49
CA ALA A 193 -21.72 16.17 -12.74
C ALA A 193 -22.50 17.51 -12.67
N ASN A 194 -23.08 17.82 -11.51
CA ASN A 194 -23.76 19.09 -11.25
C ASN A 194 -22.78 20.25 -10.96
N GLY A 195 -21.47 20.02 -10.97
CA GLY A 195 -20.43 20.98 -10.64
C GLY A 195 -20.12 21.14 -9.14
N SER A 196 -20.78 20.39 -8.26
CA SER A 196 -20.42 20.39 -6.84
C SER A 196 -19.07 19.72 -6.62
N VAL A 197 -18.33 20.18 -5.62
CA VAL A 197 -16.99 19.69 -5.30
C VAL A 197 -17.04 18.91 -3.99
N CYS A 198 -16.66 17.65 -4.04
CA CYS A 198 -16.56 16.81 -2.85
C CYS A 198 -15.09 16.69 -2.43
N GLY A 199 -14.75 17.20 -1.24
CA GLY A 199 -13.41 17.06 -0.64
C GLY A 199 -13.37 16.01 0.47
N GLY A 200 -12.19 15.44 0.75
CA GLY A 200 -11.98 14.50 1.86
C GLY A 200 -10.99 13.40 1.55
N TYR A 201 -10.91 12.37 2.40
CA TYR A 201 -9.98 11.25 2.20
C TYR A 201 -10.41 10.30 1.06
N THR A 202 -11.70 10.22 0.75
CA THR A 202 -12.25 9.40 -0.37
C THR A 202 -13.61 9.96 -0.86
N PRO A 203 -13.67 11.20 -1.37
CA PRO A 203 -14.95 11.82 -1.74
C PRO A 203 -15.52 11.19 -3.01
N GLN A 204 -16.75 10.69 -2.93
CA GLN A 204 -17.55 10.30 -4.08
C GLN A 204 -18.81 11.16 -4.20
N CYS A 205 -19.17 11.46 -5.43
CA CYS A 205 -20.46 12.05 -5.76
C CYS A 205 -21.51 10.95 -5.67
N THR A 206 -22.43 11.05 -4.72
CA THR A 206 -23.51 10.10 -4.55
C THR A 206 -24.84 10.79 -4.84
N ILE A 207 -25.71 10.13 -5.59
CA ILE A 207 -27.06 10.62 -5.81
C ILE A 207 -27.88 10.33 -4.56
N ASP A 208 -28.34 11.38 -3.91
CA ASP A 208 -29.33 11.30 -2.86
C ASP A 208 -30.69 11.01 -3.48
N VAL A 209 -31.17 9.79 -3.26
CA VAL A 209 -32.49 9.39 -3.72
C VAL A 209 -33.48 9.76 -2.62
N SER A 210 -34.10 10.93 -2.72
CA SER A 210 -35.20 11.22 -1.81
C SER A 210 -36.47 10.49 -2.28
N VAL A 211 -37.30 10.09 -1.31
CA VAL A 211 -38.61 9.47 -1.59
C VAL A 211 -39.70 10.54 -1.68
N PHE A 212 -39.30 11.80 -1.59
CA PHE A 212 -40.15 12.94 -1.82
C PHE A 212 -40.11 13.27 -3.30
N VAL A 213 -41.29 13.25 -3.92
CA VAL A 213 -41.48 13.81 -5.25
C VAL A 213 -41.51 15.33 -5.15
N ASP A 214 -40.88 16.03 -6.09
CA ASP A 214 -41.06 17.46 -6.23
C ASP A 214 -42.50 17.80 -6.65
N THR A 215 -42.80 19.09 -6.77
CA THR A 215 -44.08 19.61 -7.26
C THR A 215 -44.43 19.16 -8.69
N SER A 216 -43.48 18.58 -9.43
CA SER A 216 -43.70 17.96 -10.75
C SER A 216 -43.89 16.44 -10.69
N GLY A 217 -43.88 15.82 -9.51
CA GLY A 217 -44.00 14.36 -9.37
C GLY A 217 -42.70 13.61 -9.65
N GLY A 218 -41.58 14.30 -9.86
CA GLY A 218 -40.27 13.72 -10.09
C GLY A 218 -39.54 13.44 -8.79
N ALA A 219 -38.78 12.35 -8.70
CA ALA A 219 -37.95 12.09 -7.53
C ALA A 219 -36.90 13.22 -7.38
N VAL A 220 -36.87 13.91 -6.25
CA VAL A 220 -35.83 14.92 -5.99
C VAL A 220 -34.52 14.16 -5.80
N SER A 221 -33.63 14.32 -6.78
CA SER A 221 -32.27 13.78 -6.72
C SER A 221 -31.27 14.93 -6.62
N GLN A 222 -30.52 14.96 -5.52
CA GLN A 222 -29.43 15.92 -5.33
C GLN A 222 -28.12 15.17 -5.23
N THR A 223 -27.04 15.76 -5.74
CA THR A 223 -25.71 15.18 -5.53
C THR A 223 -25.21 15.54 -4.14
N VAL A 224 -24.88 14.51 -3.35
CA VAL A 224 -24.34 14.63 -2.00
C VAL A 224 -22.94 14.02 -1.96
N CYS A 225 -22.05 14.64 -1.20
CA CYS A 225 -20.70 14.17 -1.00
C CYS A 225 -20.64 13.11 0.11
N CYS A 226 -20.34 11.87 -0.26
CA CYS A 226 -20.18 10.78 0.69
C CYS A 226 -18.78 10.15 0.58
N ALA A 227 -18.38 9.39 1.60
CA ALA A 227 -17.15 8.59 1.51
C ALA A 227 -17.33 7.42 0.54
N PHE A 228 -16.23 6.95 -0.06
CA PHE A 228 -16.27 5.84 -1.00
C PHE A 228 -17.03 4.61 -0.46
N GLY A 229 -17.97 4.09 -1.26
CA GLY A 229 -18.79 2.94 -0.90
C GLY A 229 -20.00 3.26 -0.01
N GLN A 230 -20.26 4.53 0.31
CA GLN A 230 -21.48 4.95 0.99
C GLN A 230 -22.64 5.19 0.00
N LYS A 231 -23.86 5.29 0.53
CA LYS A 231 -25.09 5.66 -0.19
C LYS A 231 -25.69 6.92 0.44
N ALA A 232 -26.39 7.74 -0.34
CA ALA A 232 -27.06 8.94 0.15
C ALA A 232 -28.59 8.73 0.17
N LEU A 233 -29.23 9.08 1.29
CA LEU A 233 -30.70 9.09 1.42
C LEU A 233 -31.16 10.22 2.36
N GLY A 234 -32.01 11.11 1.87
CA GLY A 234 -32.51 12.27 2.64
C GLY A 234 -31.40 13.20 3.12
N GLY A 235 -30.43 13.49 2.25
CA GLY A 235 -29.32 14.41 2.48
C GLY A 235 -28.19 13.85 3.36
N LYS A 236 -28.25 12.57 3.76
CA LYS A 236 -27.26 11.94 4.64
C LYS A 236 -26.60 10.75 3.99
N CYS A 237 -25.36 10.49 4.36
CA CYS A 237 -24.58 9.34 3.91
C CYS A 237 -24.69 8.16 4.88
N TYR A 238 -24.84 6.96 4.34
CA TYR A 238 -24.94 5.71 5.07
C TYR A 238 -23.98 4.69 4.49
N ALA A 239 -23.64 3.66 5.26
CA ALA A 239 -22.82 2.56 4.76
C ALA A 239 -23.47 1.90 3.53
N GLY A 240 -22.67 1.46 2.55
CA GLY A 240 -23.22 0.87 1.31
C GLY A 240 -24.05 -0.39 1.52
N ASN A 241 -23.82 -1.11 2.63
CA ASN A 241 -24.58 -2.28 3.05
C ASN A 241 -25.78 -1.95 3.96
N ALA A 242 -26.01 -0.67 4.31
CA ALA A 242 -27.16 -0.27 5.12
C ALA A 242 -28.46 -0.59 4.37
N LYS A 243 -29.47 -1.07 5.10
CA LYS A 243 -30.78 -1.43 4.55
C LYS A 243 -31.76 -0.31 4.86
N LEU A 244 -31.68 0.74 4.05
CA LEU A 244 -32.39 1.98 4.30
C LEU A 244 -33.84 1.92 3.83
N MET A 245 -34.73 2.50 4.63
CA MET A 245 -36.13 2.69 4.31
C MET A 245 -36.56 4.11 4.69
N PRO A 246 -37.14 4.88 3.75
CA PRO A 246 -37.66 6.21 4.04
C PRO A 246 -38.89 6.13 4.97
N CYS A 247 -39.03 7.14 5.82
CA CYS A 247 -40.26 7.42 6.59
C CYS A 247 -40.76 8.83 6.31
N TYR A 248 -42.03 9.07 6.58
CA TYR A 248 -42.67 10.37 6.39
C TYR A 248 -42.03 11.42 7.29
N GLN A 249 -41.90 11.11 8.58
CA GLN A 249 -41.05 11.87 9.48
C GLN A 249 -39.59 11.45 9.28
N ASN A 250 -38.81 12.34 8.70
CA ASN A 250 -37.34 12.29 8.70
C ASN A 250 -36.89 12.01 10.16
N PRO A 251 -36.06 10.98 10.43
CA PRO A 251 -35.06 10.36 9.57
C PRO A 251 -35.44 9.06 8.84
N VAL A 252 -34.65 8.76 7.80
CA VAL A 252 -34.53 7.44 7.17
C VAL A 252 -34.20 6.37 8.22
N CYS A 253 -34.88 5.22 8.13
CA CYS A 253 -34.60 4.04 8.97
C CYS A 253 -33.56 3.13 8.35
N ASP A 254 -32.69 2.57 9.19
CA ASP A 254 -31.84 1.44 8.82
C ASP A 254 -32.39 0.14 9.43
N TRP A 255 -33.01 -0.69 8.59
CA TRP A 255 -33.46 -2.03 8.98
C TRP A 255 -32.30 -2.90 9.43
N GLY A 256 -31.13 -2.76 8.81
CA GLY A 256 -29.93 -3.48 9.21
C GLY A 256 -29.52 -3.22 10.65
N ALA A 257 -29.88 -2.07 11.20
CA ALA A 257 -29.62 -1.66 12.57
C ALA A 257 -30.78 -1.95 13.55
N GLY A 258 -31.81 -2.70 13.13
CA GLY A 258 -32.95 -3.07 13.98
C GLY A 258 -34.05 -2.02 14.09
N TYR A 259 -34.14 -1.11 13.11
CA TYR A 259 -35.20 -0.11 13.02
C TYR A 259 -36.16 -0.42 11.86
N TYR A 260 -37.38 0.07 11.90
CA TYR A 260 -38.31 -0.05 10.78
C TYR A 260 -39.21 1.18 10.70
N CYS A 261 -39.80 1.39 9.53
CA CYS A 261 -40.75 2.46 9.34
C CYS A 261 -42.13 2.06 9.88
N ALA A 262 -42.49 2.61 11.04
CA ALA A 262 -43.76 2.32 11.69
C ALA A 262 -44.79 3.40 11.32
N TRP A 263 -46.00 2.97 10.96
CA TRP A 263 -47.11 3.84 10.58
C TRP A 263 -48.07 4.04 11.74
N ASN A 264 -48.62 5.24 11.87
CA ASN A 264 -49.64 5.52 12.87
C ASN A 264 -50.98 4.91 12.46
N GLN A 265 -51.92 4.87 13.41
CA GLN A 265 -53.28 4.47 13.11
C GLN A 265 -53.88 5.43 12.06
N GLY A 266 -54.30 4.88 10.91
CA GLY A 266 -54.83 5.65 9.79
C GLY A 266 -53.83 5.99 8.67
N ASN A 267 -52.58 5.53 8.75
CA ASN A 267 -51.54 5.71 7.72
C ASN A 267 -51.27 7.18 7.33
N ALA A 268 -51.57 8.13 8.22
CA ALA A 268 -51.38 9.55 7.97
C ALA A 268 -49.93 10.00 8.23
N ASP A 269 -49.17 9.22 9.00
CA ASP A 269 -47.81 9.55 9.38
C ASP A 269 -46.97 8.28 9.61
N SER A 270 -45.66 8.38 9.40
CA SER A 270 -44.74 7.30 9.73
C SER A 270 -43.43 7.79 10.31
N LYS A 271 -42.91 7.02 11.26
CA LYS A 271 -41.70 7.35 12.01
C LYS A 271 -40.81 6.13 12.18
N CYS A 272 -39.52 6.39 12.33
CA CYS A 272 -38.56 5.35 12.61
C CYS A 272 -38.67 4.83 14.05
N CYS A 273 -39.02 3.56 14.21
CA CYS A 273 -39.11 2.89 15.51
C CYS A 273 -38.22 1.64 15.54
N LYS A 274 -37.82 1.18 16.74
CA LYS A 274 -37.11 -0.09 16.87
C LYS A 274 -38.04 -1.26 16.59
N LEU A 275 -37.50 -2.40 16.14
CA LEU A 275 -38.28 -3.61 15.84
C LEU A 275 -39.17 -4.11 17.00
N ASN A 276 -38.79 -3.82 18.25
CA ASN A 276 -39.54 -4.17 19.46
C ASN A 276 -40.52 -3.06 19.93
N GLU A 277 -40.69 -2.00 19.15
CA GLU A 277 -41.62 -0.89 19.42
C GLU A 277 -42.71 -0.83 18.35
N TYR A 278 -43.81 -0.13 18.62
CA TYR A 278 -44.84 0.24 17.64
C TYR A 278 -45.14 1.75 17.73
N TYR A 279 -45.66 2.33 16.65
CA TYR A 279 -45.94 3.76 16.60
C TYR A 279 -47.33 4.06 17.17
N LYS A 280 -47.40 4.83 18.27
CA LYS A 280 -48.65 5.21 18.95
C LYS A 280 -48.67 6.71 19.24
N GLY A 281 -49.71 7.40 18.73
CA GLY A 281 -49.79 8.86 18.82
C GLY A 281 -48.64 9.50 18.05
N THR A 282 -47.66 10.06 18.77
CA THR A 282 -46.46 10.72 18.23
C THR A 282 -45.14 10.06 18.65
N GLN A 283 -45.21 8.89 19.33
CA GLN A 283 -44.05 8.22 19.90
C GLN A 283 -43.99 6.72 19.57
N CYS A 284 -42.77 6.21 19.48
CA CYS A 284 -42.50 4.78 19.44
C CYS A 284 -42.61 4.23 20.86
N VAL A 285 -43.47 3.25 21.07
CA VAL A 285 -43.73 2.65 22.38
C VAL A 285 -43.40 1.16 22.35
N PRO A 286 -42.86 0.57 23.43
CA PRO A 286 -42.57 -0.86 23.47
C PRO A 286 -43.80 -1.71 23.20
N LYS A 287 -43.63 -2.81 22.44
CA LYS A 287 -44.70 -3.79 22.24
C LYS A 287 -45.02 -4.48 23.58
N PRO A 288 -46.30 -4.66 23.93
CA PRO A 288 -46.67 -5.51 25.06
C PRO A 288 -46.17 -6.93 24.77
N TYR A 289 -45.44 -7.49 25.73
CA TYR A 289 -44.97 -8.88 25.70
C TYR A 289 -46.11 -9.85 25.99
#